data_AF-A0A163AUS9-F1
#
_entry.id   AF-A0A163AUS9-F1
#
_cell.length_a   1.000
_cell.length_b   1.000
_cell.length_c   1.000
_cell.angle_alpha   90.00
_cell.angle_beta   90.00
_cell.angle_gamma   90.00
#
_symmetry.space_group_name_H-M   'P 1'
#
loop_
_entity.id
_entity.type
_entity.pdbx_description
1 polymer ?
#
loop_
_entity_poly.entity_id
_entity_poly.type
_entity_poly.pdbx_seq_one_letter_code
_entity_poly.pdbx_strand_id
1 'polypeptide(L)'
;MLLKAWETEGVDFLTRPAGPVTLVDEASGRSLQLQHENPMDLTVVWTDPPRQMLCLEPWTGPREALISGDRKLEIEAGGKQRLRCSLVNC
;
A
#
# COMPACT_ATOMS: atom_id res chain seq x y z
N MET A 1 -11.26 1.53 1.01
CA MET A 1 -11.16 1.82 2.45
C MET A 1 -11.06 3.31 2.60
N LEU A 2 -11.88 3.93 3.47
CA LEU A 2 -11.79 5.36 3.76
C LEU A 2 -10.93 5.54 5.01
N LEU A 3 -9.91 6.38 4.92
CA LEU A 3 -9.02 6.72 6.03
C LEU A 3 -9.17 8.20 6.32
N LYS A 4 -9.58 8.51 7.55
CA LYS A 4 -9.64 9.89 8.03
C LYS A 4 -8.28 10.23 8.61
N ALA A 5 -7.47 10.96 7.83
CA ALA A 5 -6.08 11.31 8.16
C ALA A 5 -5.91 12.30 9.34
N TRP A 6 -6.92 12.46 10.19
CA TRP A 6 -6.96 13.40 11.31
C TRP A 6 -7.28 12.73 12.66
N GLU A 7 -7.27 11.40 12.74
CA GLU A 7 -7.44 10.71 14.02
C GLU A 7 -6.25 10.96 14.98
N THR A 8 -6.53 10.95 16.28
CA THR A 8 -5.52 11.12 17.33
C THR A 8 -4.64 9.90 17.52
N GLU A 9 -5.06 8.74 17.00
CA GLU A 9 -4.32 7.48 17.05
C GLU A 9 -3.76 7.13 15.66
N GLY A 10 -2.53 6.59 15.65
CA GLY A 10 -1.91 6.08 14.44
C GLY A 10 -2.60 4.82 13.93
N VAL A 11 -2.48 4.57 12.64
CA VAL A 11 -2.91 3.31 12.01
C VAL A 11 -1.69 2.57 11.50
N ASP A 12 -1.71 1.24 11.58
CA ASP A 12 -0.76 0.34 10.94
C ASP A 12 -1.50 -0.94 10.58
N PHE A 13 -1.88 -1.08 9.31
CA PHE A 13 -2.47 -2.32 8.84
C PHE A 13 -2.09 -2.61 7.40
N LEU A 14 -2.10 -3.90 7.08
CA LEU A 14 -1.89 -4.45 5.75
C LEU A 14 -3.24 -4.87 5.16
N THR A 15 -3.54 -4.41 3.96
CA THR A 15 -4.67 -4.90 3.17
C THR A 15 -4.21 -5.96 2.19
N ARG A 16 -4.97 -7.07 2.10
CA ARG A 16 -4.81 -8.09 1.06
C ARG A 16 -5.36 -7.59 -0.28
N PRO A 17 -5.04 -8.25 -1.41
CA PRO A 17 -5.39 -7.73 -2.73
C PRO A 17 -6.91 -7.55 -2.89
N ALA A 18 -7.32 -6.33 -3.23
CA ALA A 18 -8.72 -5.96 -3.40
C ALA A 18 -8.96 -4.99 -4.58
N GLY A 19 -7.95 -4.82 -5.46
CA GLY A 19 -7.94 -3.83 -6.54
C GLY A 19 -7.30 -2.51 -6.13
N PRO A 20 -7.46 -1.44 -6.94
CA PRO A 20 -6.89 -0.12 -6.64
C PRO A 20 -7.37 0.45 -5.31
N VAL A 21 -6.49 1.17 -4.61
CA VAL A 21 -6.78 1.80 -3.32
C VAL A 21 -6.88 3.31 -3.48
N THR A 22 -8.01 3.90 -3.09
CA THR A 22 -8.22 5.36 -3.16
C THR A 22 -8.09 5.98 -1.78
N LEU A 23 -7.18 6.95 -1.64
CA LEU A 23 -7.15 7.90 -0.54
C LEU A 23 -8.07 9.07 -0.87
N VAL A 24 -8.98 9.40 0.04
CA VAL A 24 -9.93 10.52 -0.12
C VAL A 24 -9.66 11.52 1.00
N ASP A 25 -9.34 12.75 0.64
CA ASP A 25 -9.39 13.89 1.54
C ASP A 25 -10.78 14.53 1.45
N GLU A 26 -11.66 14.16 2.39
CA GLU A 26 -13.03 14.65 2.44
C GLU A 26 -13.10 16.18 2.60
N ALA A 27 -12.11 16.81 3.25
CA ALA A 27 -12.14 18.24 3.51
C ALA A 27 -11.85 19.07 2.26
N SER A 28 -10.90 18.62 1.42
CA SER A 28 -10.60 19.29 0.14
C SER A 28 -11.35 18.72 -1.06
N GLY A 29 -12.05 17.59 -0.89
CA GLY A 29 -12.69 16.84 -1.97
C GLY A 29 -11.70 16.19 -2.93
N ARG A 30 -10.39 16.18 -2.61
CA ARG A 30 -9.35 15.59 -3.45
C ARG A 30 -9.27 14.09 -3.22
N SER A 31 -8.88 13.37 -4.26
CA SER A 31 -8.59 11.95 -4.13
C SER A 31 -7.39 11.53 -4.95
N LEU A 32 -6.69 10.52 -4.45
CA LEU A 32 -5.52 9.92 -5.07
C LEU A 32 -5.70 8.41 -5.06
N GLN A 33 -5.52 7.77 -6.22
CA GLN A 33 -5.63 6.32 -6.33
C GLN A 33 -4.26 5.70 -6.55
N LEU A 34 -3.93 4.73 -5.70
CA LEU A 34 -2.85 3.79 -5.92
C LEU A 34 -3.36 2.67 -6.84
N GLN A 35 -2.79 2.65 -8.04
CA GLN A 35 -2.95 1.57 -9.00
C GLN A 35 -1.77 0.63 -8.87
N HIS A 36 -2.06 -0.63 -8.58
CA HIS A 36 -1.07 -1.65 -8.35
C HIS A 36 -1.60 -3.02 -8.80
N GLU A 37 -0.69 -3.89 -9.22
CA GLU A 37 -1.03 -5.20 -9.79
C GLU A 37 -0.19 -6.30 -9.13
N ASN A 38 -0.66 -7.53 -9.24
CA ASN A 38 0.09 -8.69 -8.76
C ASN A 38 1.50 -8.75 -9.39
N PRO A 39 2.57 -9.04 -8.64
CA PRO A 39 2.59 -9.37 -7.21
C PRO A 39 2.78 -8.18 -6.27
N MET A 40 2.72 -6.92 -6.73
CA MET A 40 2.88 -5.70 -5.91
C MET A 40 1.53 -5.11 -5.48
N ASP A 41 0.58 -5.96 -5.07
CA ASP A 41 -0.84 -5.63 -4.86
C ASP A 41 -1.32 -5.74 -3.40
N LEU A 42 -0.38 -5.81 -2.45
CA LEU A 42 -0.68 -5.53 -1.05
C LEU A 42 -0.54 -4.02 -0.80
N THR A 43 -1.35 -3.48 0.09
CA THR A 43 -1.23 -2.08 0.50
C THR A 43 -1.12 -1.98 2.01
N VAL A 44 0.02 -1.46 2.49
CA VAL A 44 0.16 -0.99 3.86
C VAL A 44 -0.37 0.43 3.95
N VAL A 45 -1.13 0.69 5.00
CA VAL A 45 -1.54 2.03 5.39
C VAL A 45 -0.95 2.31 6.76
N TRP A 46 -0.21 3.41 6.86
CA TRP A 46 0.43 3.80 8.09
C TRP A 46 0.35 5.31 8.37
N THR A 47 0.14 5.68 9.63
CA THR A 47 0.29 7.05 10.12
C THR A 47 0.78 7.06 11.57
N ASP A 48 1.46 8.15 11.95
CA ASP A 48 2.05 8.38 13.27
C ASP A 48 1.76 9.82 13.71
N PRO A 49 0.53 10.10 14.21
CA PRO A 49 0.18 11.41 14.74
C PRO A 49 1.20 11.85 15.81
N PRO A 50 1.58 13.14 15.84
CA PRO A 50 0.95 14.26 15.16
C PRO A 50 1.52 14.55 13.76
N ARG A 51 2.27 13.63 13.13
CA ARG A 51 2.81 13.86 11.79
C ARG A 51 1.66 13.98 10.79
N GLN A 52 1.65 15.09 10.03
CA GLN A 52 0.65 15.35 8.99
C GLN A 52 1.00 14.60 7.70
N MET A 53 1.08 13.28 7.79
CA MET A 53 1.44 12.40 6.68
C MET A 53 0.73 11.07 6.85
N LEU A 54 0.38 10.48 5.72
CA LEU A 54 -0.05 9.09 5.63
C LEU A 54 0.83 8.38 4.60
N CYS A 55 1.28 7.19 4.95
CA CYS A 55 1.95 6.29 4.02
C CYS A 55 0.92 5.37 3.37
N LEU A 56 0.95 5.32 2.05
CA LEU A 56 0.20 4.38 1.24
C LEU A 56 1.21 3.55 0.45
N GLU A 57 1.53 2.36 0.93
CA GLU A 57 2.72 1.63 0.50
C GLU A 57 2.34 0.34 -0.25
N PRO A 58 2.63 0.24 -1.55
CA PRO A 58 2.46 -0.99 -2.30
C PRO A 58 3.56 -2.00 -1.94
N TRP A 59 3.18 -3.18 -1.45
CA TRP A 59 4.10 -4.23 -1.02
C TRP A 59 3.88 -5.52 -1.83
N THR A 60 4.92 -6.33 -1.98
CA THR A 60 4.84 -7.61 -2.72
C THR A 60 4.48 -8.82 -1.87
N GLY A 61 4.84 -8.76 -0.58
CA GLY A 61 4.55 -9.78 0.42
C GLY A 61 4.30 -9.13 1.78
N PRO A 62 3.68 -9.85 2.73
CA PRO A 62 3.46 -9.34 4.08
C PRO A 62 4.77 -9.24 4.87
N ARG A 63 4.67 -8.69 6.10
CA ARG A 63 5.73 -8.83 7.10
C ARG A 63 6.16 -10.29 7.21
N GLU A 64 7.47 -10.51 7.35
CA GLU A 64 8.08 -11.84 7.50
C GLU A 64 7.89 -12.80 6.32
N ALA A 65 7.54 -12.31 5.12
CA ALA A 65 7.39 -13.13 3.90
C ALA A 65 8.60 -14.04 3.59
N LEU A 66 9.82 -13.60 3.94
CA LEU A 66 11.03 -14.41 3.75
C LEU A 66 11.09 -15.63 4.67
N ILE A 67 10.50 -15.53 5.87
CA ILE A 67 10.49 -16.60 6.88
C ILE A 67 9.29 -17.54 6.63
N SER A 68 8.11 -16.96 6.43
CA SER A 68 6.85 -17.71 6.28
C SER A 68 6.68 -18.34 4.89
N GLY A 69 7.35 -17.78 3.88
CA GLY A 69 7.10 -18.11 2.48
C GLY A 69 5.84 -17.45 1.89
N ASP A 70 5.00 -16.78 2.69
CA ASP A 70 3.79 -16.10 2.17
C ASP A 70 4.19 -15.04 1.15
N ARG A 71 3.84 -15.26 -0.11
CA ARG A 71 4.16 -14.38 -1.26
C ARG A 71 5.65 -14.05 -1.42
N LYS A 72 6.54 -14.92 -0.95
CA LYS A 72 7.98 -14.79 -1.19
C LYS A 72 8.24 -14.79 -2.69
N LEU A 73 8.87 -13.73 -3.20
CA LEU A 73 9.29 -13.66 -4.60
C LEU A 73 10.63 -14.37 -4.77
N GLU A 74 10.67 -15.31 -5.69
CA GLU A 74 11.90 -16.00 -6.09
C GLU A 74 12.23 -15.60 -7.53
N ILE A 75 13.48 -15.22 -7.77
CA ILE A 75 14.00 -14.90 -9.10
C ILE A 75 15.16 -15.85 -9.36
N GLU A 76 15.02 -16.66 -10.40
CA GLU A 76 16.06 -17.60 -10.82
C GLU A 76 17.36 -16.92 -11.22
N ALA A 77 18.46 -17.67 -11.24
CA ALA A 77 19.76 -17.15 -11.69
C ALA A 77 19.68 -16.59 -13.12
N GLY A 78 20.07 -15.33 -13.30
CA GLY A 78 19.94 -14.61 -14.57
C GLY A 78 18.54 -14.06 -14.86
N GLY A 79 17.57 -14.34 -13.99
CA GLY A 79 16.21 -13.84 -14.09
C GLY A 79 16.07 -12.35 -13.76
N LYS A 80 14.96 -11.77 -14.21
CA LYS A 80 14.56 -10.40 -13.90
C LYS A 80 13.05 -10.32 -13.82
N GLN A 81 12.55 -9.61 -12.83
CA GLN A 81 11.14 -9.23 -12.74
C GLN A 81 11.01 -7.73 -12.65
N ARG A 82 10.05 -7.17 -13.39
CA ARG A 82 9.68 -5.75 -13.32
C ARG A 82 8.30 -5.64 -12.70
N LEU A 83 8.18 -4.78 -11.71
CA LEU A 83 6.94 -4.46 -11.04
C LEU A 83 6.54 -3.02 -11.38
N ARG A 84 5.25 -2.72 -11.27
CA ARG A 84 4.72 -1.38 -11.52
C ARG A 84 3.65 -1.04 -10.50
N CYS A 85 3.71 0.19 -10.01
CA CYS A 85 2.62 0.85 -9.33
C CYS A 85 2.60 2.32 -9.79
N SER A 86 1.47 2.98 -9.64
CA SER A 86 1.34 4.40 -9.92
C SER A 86 0.33 5.05 -8.99
N LEU A 87 0.60 6.31 -8.65
CA LEU A 87 -0.36 7.19 -8.02
C LEU A 87 -0.98 8.07 -9.11
N VAL A 88 -2.31 8.09 -9.19
CA VAL A 88 -3.06 8.89 -10.15
C VAL A 88 -4.10 9.74 -9.43
N ASN A 89 -4.31 10.97 -9.91
CA ASN A 89 -5.43 11.78 -9.43
C ASN A 89 -6.74 11.21 -9.97
N CYS A 90 -7.78 11.23 -9.13
CA CYS A 90 -9.14 10.87 -9.51
C CYS A 90 -10.05 12.10 -9.52
#